data_AF-A0A023B9R9-F1
#
_entry.id   AF-A0A023B9R9-F1
#
_cell.length_a   1.000
_cell.length_b   1.000
_cell.length_c   1.000
_cell.angle_alpha   90.00
_cell.angle_beta   90.00
_cell.angle_gamma   90.00
#
_symmetry.space_group_name_H-M   'P 1'
#
loop_
_entity.id
_entity.type
_entity.pdbx_description
1 polymer ?
#
loop_
_entity_poly.entity_id
_entity_poly.type
_entity_poly.pdbx_seq_one_letter_code
_entity_poly.pdbx_strand_id
1 'polypeptide(L)'
;KVCARGSAVQRVRSKTVAGNALNPRFELMTLFQLTDENAAVVVFHVLHQTEGGACLLACNALRVAWLNPGVRWVPLFDTLNNEPLRCAGLWVKVQKVTKTTGRKTPAPQHRTPSLVHRKHHRQKSASRISN
;
A
#
# COMPACT_ATOMS: atom_id res chain seq x y z
N LYS A 1 24.40 7.03 15.47
CA LYS A 1 24.15 5.61 15.84
C LYS A 1 23.20 5.01 14.82
N VAL A 2 23.74 4.21 13.90
CA VAL A 2 22.98 3.54 12.84
C VAL A 2 22.24 2.34 13.45
N CYS A 3 20.93 2.46 13.63
CA CYS A 3 20.09 1.33 14.03
C CYS A 3 19.68 0.55 12.79
N ALA A 4 20.57 -0.30 12.28
CA ALA A 4 20.17 -1.45 11.48
C ALA A 4 19.83 -2.60 12.45
N ARG A 5 18.69 -2.49 13.15
CA ARG A 5 18.10 -3.63 13.87
C ARG A 5 17.22 -4.36 12.87
N GLY A 6 17.49 -5.66 12.71
CA GLY A 6 17.03 -6.51 11.62
C GLY A 6 15.55 -6.36 11.26
N SER A 7 15.27 -6.52 9.96
CA SER A 7 13.92 -6.54 9.40
C SER A 7 13.04 -7.51 10.21
N ALA A 8 12.15 -6.96 11.04
CA ALA A 8 11.31 -7.75 11.94
C ALA A 8 10.24 -8.49 11.12
N VAL A 9 10.49 -9.76 10.82
CA VAL A 9 9.51 -10.63 10.16
C VAL A 9 8.35 -10.91 11.11
N GLN A 10 7.17 -10.36 10.80
CA GLN A 10 5.92 -10.64 11.51
C GLN A 10 5.18 -11.78 10.79
N ARG A 11 4.76 -12.83 11.51
CA ARG A 11 4.06 -13.99 10.94
C ARG A 11 2.71 -14.19 11.64
N VAL A 12 1.67 -14.38 10.84
CA VAL A 12 0.31 -14.69 11.31
C VAL A 12 -0.23 -15.85 10.47
N ARG A 13 -0.95 -16.78 11.10
CA ARG A 13 -1.54 -17.96 10.45
C ARG A 13 -3.02 -18.05 10.79
N SER A 14 -3.86 -18.38 9.81
CA SER A 14 -5.28 -18.65 10.04
C SER A 14 -5.49 -20.03 10.66
N LYS A 15 -6.73 -20.32 11.09
CA LYS A 15 -7.16 -21.69 11.37
C LYS A 15 -7.15 -22.52 10.08
N THR A 16 -7.00 -23.83 10.23
CA THR A 16 -7.16 -24.81 9.15
C THR A 16 -8.64 -24.96 8.80
N VAL A 17 -8.95 -25.08 7.51
CA VAL A 17 -10.28 -25.41 7.00
C VAL A 17 -10.23 -26.83 6.46
N ALA A 18 -10.99 -27.76 7.05
CA ALA A 18 -10.99 -29.17 6.66
C ALA A 18 -11.98 -29.42 5.51
N GLY A 19 -11.62 -30.33 4.60
CA GLY A 19 -12.52 -30.83 3.55
C GLY A 19 -12.93 -29.82 2.47
N ASN A 20 -12.26 -28.66 2.37
CA ASN A 20 -12.58 -27.65 1.36
C ASN A 20 -11.32 -27.02 0.77
N ALA A 21 -10.97 -27.44 -0.45
CA ALA A 21 -9.88 -26.85 -1.23
C ALA A 21 -10.37 -25.89 -2.33
N LEU A 22 -11.66 -25.96 -2.70
CA LEU A 22 -12.20 -25.22 -3.84
C LEU A 22 -12.50 -23.75 -3.50
N ASN A 23 -13.08 -23.51 -2.32
CA ASN A 23 -13.47 -22.16 -1.89
C ASN A 23 -13.40 -21.97 -0.36
N PRO A 24 -12.27 -22.30 0.29
CA PRO A 24 -12.14 -22.14 1.73
C PRO A 24 -12.34 -20.67 2.13
N ARG A 25 -13.01 -20.46 3.26
CA ARG A 25 -13.22 -19.13 3.85
C ARG A 25 -12.41 -19.02 5.14
N PHE A 26 -11.68 -17.92 5.27
CA PHE A 26 -10.87 -17.63 6.44
C PHE A 26 -11.35 -16.34 7.08
N GLU A 27 -11.79 -16.40 8.32
CA GLU A 27 -12.10 -15.23 9.13
C GLU A 27 -10.84 -14.77 9.86
N LEU A 28 -9.86 -14.25 9.10
CA LEU A 28 -8.62 -13.71 9.64
C LEU A 28 -8.48 -12.24 9.25
N MET A 29 -8.43 -11.38 10.27
CA MET A 29 -8.02 -9.99 10.13
C MET A 29 -6.79 -9.76 10.99
N THR A 30 -5.80 -9.06 10.46
CA THR A 30 -4.56 -8.79 11.19
C THR A 30 -4.02 -7.41 10.85
N LEU A 31 -3.40 -6.78 11.84
CA LEU A 31 -2.81 -5.46 11.74
C LEU A 31 -1.29 -5.58 11.85
N PHE A 32 -0.58 -5.15 10.81
CA PHE A 32 0.87 -5.04 10.82
C PHE A 32 1.27 -3.58 11.00
N GLN A 33 2.19 -3.32 11.93
CA GLN A 33 2.84 -2.02 12.05
C GLN A 33 4.14 -2.04 11.25
N LEU A 34 4.26 -1.11 10.31
CA LEU A 34 5.40 -0.99 9.42
C LEU A 34 6.11 0.34 9.65
N THR A 35 7.43 0.30 9.69
CA THR A 35 8.26 1.51 9.80
C THR A 35 8.47 2.18 8.45
N ASP A 36 8.61 1.38 7.38
CA ASP A 36 8.75 1.85 6.00
C ASP A 36 7.95 0.92 5.08
N GLU A 37 6.95 1.45 4.38
CA GLU A 37 6.11 0.66 3.46
C GLU A 37 6.82 0.31 2.14
N ASN A 38 7.83 1.08 1.74
CA ASN A 38 8.56 0.88 0.47
C ASN A 38 9.57 -0.26 0.57
N ALA A 39 10.10 -0.49 1.77
CA ALA A 39 10.98 -1.61 2.07
C ALA A 39 10.21 -2.89 2.49
N ALA A 40 8.91 -2.79 2.77
CA ALA A 40 8.11 -3.91 3.28
C ALA A 40 7.52 -4.79 2.15
N VAL A 41 7.50 -6.09 2.41
CA VAL A 41 6.86 -7.12 1.58
C VAL A 41 5.89 -7.92 2.45
N VAL A 42 4.70 -8.19 1.94
CA VAL A 42 3.78 -9.18 2.51
C VAL A 42 3.88 -10.46 1.70
N VAL A 43 3.95 -11.59 2.39
CA VAL A 43 4.01 -12.91 1.76
C VAL A 43 2.80 -13.72 2.21
N PHE A 44 2.07 -14.26 1.25
CA PHE A 44 0.95 -15.17 1.46
C PHE A 44 1.45 -16.59 1.21
N HIS A 45 1.31 -17.47 2.20
CA HIS A 45 1.57 -18.91 2.07
C HIS A 45 0.26 -19.66 2.25
N VAL A 46 -0.07 -20.52 1.30
CA VAL A 46 -1.17 -21.49 1.40
C VAL A 46 -0.58 -22.84 1.77
N LEU A 47 -0.97 -23.36 2.92
CA LEU A 47 -0.44 -24.61 3.47
C LEU A 47 -1.53 -25.68 3.50
N HIS A 48 -1.18 -26.90 3.12
CA HIS A 48 -1.98 -28.09 3.35
C HIS A 48 -1.57 -28.72 4.66
N GLN A 49 -2.51 -28.85 5.60
CA GLN A 49 -2.26 -29.51 6.87
C GLN A 49 -2.59 -31.00 6.76
N THR A 50 -1.60 -31.85 6.95
CA THR A 50 -1.73 -33.31 7.02
C THR A 50 -1.35 -33.81 8.42
N GLU A 51 -1.52 -35.10 8.69
CA GLU A 51 -1.04 -35.75 9.91
C GLU A 51 0.49 -35.62 10.06
N GLY A 52 1.23 -35.66 8.96
CA GLY A 52 2.69 -35.48 8.92
C GLY A 52 3.16 -34.02 9.01
N GLY A 53 2.25 -33.06 9.14
CA GLY A 53 2.56 -31.64 9.24
C GLY A 53 2.04 -30.79 8.09
N ALA A 54 2.52 -29.54 8.02
CA ALA A 54 2.09 -28.56 7.04
C ALA A 54 2.99 -28.58 5.79
N CYS A 55 2.41 -28.78 4.61
CA CYS A 55 3.08 -28.71 3.33
C CYS A 55 2.72 -27.40 2.61
N LEU A 56 3.69 -26.72 2.00
CA LEU A 56 3.46 -25.51 1.21
C LEU A 56 2.86 -25.89 -0.15
N LEU A 57 1.67 -25.37 -0.46
CA LEU A 57 1.01 -25.60 -1.74
C LEU A 57 1.31 -24.49 -2.74
N ALA A 58 1.22 -23.24 -2.29
CA ALA A 58 1.33 -22.08 -3.16
C ALA A 58 1.72 -20.84 -2.36
N CYS A 59 2.28 -19.85 -3.05
CA CYS A 59 2.61 -18.58 -2.44
C CYS A 59 2.40 -17.37 -3.36
N ASN A 60 2.43 -16.18 -2.78
CA ASN A 60 2.68 -14.93 -3.50
C ASN A 60 3.31 -13.91 -2.56
N ALA A 61 4.21 -13.07 -3.07
CA ALA A 61 4.84 -11.98 -2.34
C ALA A 61 4.56 -10.65 -3.04
N LEU A 62 4.05 -9.67 -2.28
CA LEU A 62 3.67 -8.35 -2.81
C LEU A 62 4.36 -7.25 -2.01
N ARG A 63 4.86 -6.22 -2.69
CA ARG A 63 5.39 -5.02 -2.03
C ARG A 63 4.24 -4.23 -1.40
N VAL A 64 4.37 -3.84 -0.13
CA VAL A 64 3.29 -3.17 0.60
C VAL A 64 2.95 -1.80 0.00
N ALA A 65 3.96 -1.08 -0.50
CA ALA A 65 3.77 0.17 -1.23
C ALA A 65 2.79 0.04 -2.41
N TRP A 66 2.71 -1.12 -3.06
CA TRP A 66 1.86 -1.35 -4.24
C TRP A 66 0.47 -1.90 -3.90
N LEU A 67 0.20 -2.19 -2.63
CA LEU A 67 -1.11 -2.68 -2.21
C LEU A 67 -2.11 -1.53 -2.07
N ASN A 68 -3.01 -1.42 -3.04
CA ASN A 68 -4.11 -0.48 -2.98
C ASN A 68 -5.18 -0.94 -1.98
N PRO A 69 -5.69 -0.08 -1.08
CA PRO A 69 -6.79 -0.41 -0.17
C PRO A 69 -8.03 -0.92 -0.90
N GLY A 70 -8.83 -1.76 -0.24
CA GLY A 70 -10.05 -2.35 -0.78
C GLY A 70 -9.97 -3.88 -0.91
N VAL A 71 -10.95 -4.47 -1.58
CA VAL A 71 -10.98 -5.91 -1.87
C VAL A 71 -10.12 -6.20 -3.10
N ARG A 72 -9.24 -7.20 -2.99
CA ARG A 72 -8.25 -7.54 -4.01
C ARG A 72 -8.15 -9.05 -4.20
N TRP A 73 -7.92 -9.45 -5.45
CA TRP A 73 -7.52 -10.81 -5.79
C TRP A 73 -5.99 -10.89 -5.79
N VAL A 74 -5.45 -11.85 -5.03
CA VAL A 74 -4.02 -12.17 -5.01
C VAL A 74 -3.84 -13.50 -5.74
N PRO A 75 -3.29 -13.51 -6.96
CA PRO A 75 -3.03 -14.77 -7.67
C PRO A 75 -2.02 -15.60 -6.89
N LEU A 76 -2.10 -16.92 -6.96
CA LEU A 76 -1.14 -17.81 -6.32
C LEU A 76 -0.20 -18.44 -7.35
N PHE A 77 1.04 -18.67 -6.94
CA PHE A 77 2.06 -19.31 -7.75
C PHE A 77 2.40 -20.69 -7.17
N ASP A 78 2.61 -21.64 -8.07
CA ASP A 78 3.20 -22.93 -7.75
C ASP A 78 4.63 -22.69 -7.25
N THR A 79 4.94 -23.17 -6.05
CA THR A 79 6.24 -22.93 -5.42
C THR A 79 7.37 -23.75 -6.02
N LEU A 80 7.06 -24.87 -6.69
CA LEU A 80 8.05 -25.74 -7.34
C LEU A 80 8.38 -25.22 -8.74
N ASN A 81 7.34 -24.80 -9.48
CA ASN A 81 7.47 -24.43 -10.89
C ASN A 81 7.57 -22.92 -11.12
N ASN A 82 7.29 -22.10 -10.10
CA ASN A 82 7.21 -20.64 -10.19
C ASN A 82 6.22 -20.14 -11.26
N GLU A 83 5.23 -20.96 -11.59
CA GLU A 83 4.19 -20.66 -12.57
C GLU A 83 2.90 -20.20 -11.88
N PRO A 84 2.15 -19.26 -12.47
CA PRO A 84 0.86 -18.86 -11.92
C PRO A 84 -0.13 -20.03 -11.99
N LEU A 85 -0.76 -20.33 -10.86
CA LEU A 85 -1.81 -21.33 -10.79
C LEU A 85 -3.10 -20.76 -11.38
N ARG A 86 -3.58 -21.36 -12.48
CA ARG A 86 -4.81 -20.93 -13.14
C ARG A 86 -5.98 -21.03 -12.16
N CYS A 87 -6.74 -19.94 -12.04
CA CYS A 87 -7.92 -19.83 -11.18
C CYS A 87 -7.67 -19.98 -9.66
N ALA A 88 -6.42 -20.06 -9.20
CA ALA A 88 -6.10 -20.12 -7.78
C ALA A 88 -5.64 -18.76 -7.26
N GLY A 89 -6.23 -18.32 -6.15
CA GLY A 89 -5.90 -17.05 -5.54
C GLY A 89 -6.65 -16.80 -4.24
N LEU A 90 -6.27 -15.72 -3.58
CA LEU A 90 -6.87 -15.28 -2.32
C LEU A 90 -7.67 -14.00 -2.55
N TRP A 91 -8.91 -14.00 -2.07
CA TRP A 91 -9.70 -12.78 -1.90
C TRP A 91 -9.33 -12.13 -0.56
N VAL A 92 -8.67 -10.96 -0.61
CA VAL A 92 -8.21 -10.25 0.58
C VAL A 92 -8.78 -8.85 0.65
N LYS A 93 -9.07 -8.37 1.85
CA LYS A 93 -9.44 -6.97 2.11
C LYS A 93 -8.23 -6.24 2.70
N VAL A 94 -7.72 -5.24 1.98
CA VAL A 94 -6.58 -4.43 2.41
C VAL A 94 -7.08 -3.11 3.00
N GLN A 95 -6.56 -2.75 4.16
CA GLN A 95 -6.79 -1.45 4.81
C GLN A 95 -5.44 -0.84 5.16
N LYS A 96 -5.22 0.43 4.79
CA LYS A 96 -4.06 1.22 5.22
C LYS A 96 -4.52 2.24 6.25
N VAL A 97 -3.94 2.20 7.44
CA VAL A 97 -4.22 3.17 8.51
C VAL A 97 -3.01 4.10 8.63
N THR A 98 -3.10 5.28 8.05
CA THR A 98 -2.10 6.34 8.28
C THR A 98 -2.40 7.02 9.60
N LYS A 99 -1.46 6.97 10.57
CA LYS A 99 -1.52 7.91 11.70
C LYS A 99 -1.33 9.30 11.13
N THR A 100 -2.41 10.07 11.04
CA THR A 100 -2.33 11.53 10.95
C THR A 100 -1.72 12.00 12.26
N THR A 101 -0.39 12.08 12.31
CA THR A 101 0.27 12.94 13.28
C THR A 101 -0.30 14.32 13.04
N GLY A 102 -1.12 14.80 13.98
CA GLY A 102 -1.68 16.14 13.96
C GLY A 102 -0.54 17.14 13.79
N ARG A 103 -0.29 17.53 12.54
CA ARG A 103 0.63 18.61 12.22
C ARG A 103 -0.08 19.85 12.76
N LYS A 104 0.34 20.33 13.94
CA LYS A 104 0.00 21.68 14.39
C LYS A 104 0.38 22.60 13.23
N THR A 105 -0.61 23.10 12.52
CA THR A 105 -0.45 24.14 11.51
C THR A 105 0.31 25.26 12.21
N PRO A 106 1.55 25.63 11.79
CA PRO A 106 2.12 26.86 12.29
C PRO A 106 1.14 27.98 11.95
N ALA A 107 0.80 28.80 12.94
CA ALA A 107 -0.15 29.89 12.81
C ALA A 107 0.18 30.70 11.54
N PRO A 108 -0.82 31.13 10.76
CA PRO A 108 -0.59 31.93 9.57
C PRO A 108 0.23 33.16 9.97
N GLN A 109 1.47 33.23 9.48
CA GLN A 109 2.26 34.44 9.59
C GLN A 109 1.52 35.51 8.80
N HIS A 110 0.94 36.46 9.53
CA HIS A 110 0.35 37.68 9.01
C HIS A 110 1.40 38.33 8.09
N ARG A 111 1.27 38.14 6.77
CA ARG A 111 2.01 38.94 5.81
C ARG A 111 1.38 40.33 5.84
N THR A 112 2.07 41.26 6.48
CA THR A 112 1.78 42.69 6.37
C THR A 112 1.83 43.05 4.88
N PRO A 113 0.77 43.62 4.29
CA PRO A 113 0.80 44.04 2.89
C PRO A 113 1.77 45.21 2.75
N SER A 114 2.84 45.02 1.99
CA SER A 114 3.69 46.11 1.54
C SER A 114 2.92 46.95 0.53
N LEU A 115 2.74 48.23 0.84
CA LEU A 115 2.19 49.24 -0.07
C LEU A 115 3.08 49.34 -1.32
N VAL A 116 2.69 48.68 -2.40
CA VAL A 116 3.31 48.91 -3.72
C VAL A 116 2.57 50.08 -4.37
N HIS A 117 3.21 51.25 -4.37
CA HIS A 117 2.84 52.40 -5.18
C HIS A 117 2.92 52.02 -6.67
N ARG A 118 1.77 51.69 -7.27
CA ARG A 118 1.66 51.49 -8.72
C ARG A 118 1.39 52.84 -9.38
N LYS A 119 2.44 53.47 -9.92
CA LYS A 119 2.31 54.64 -10.80
C LYS A 119 1.54 54.23 -12.07
N HIS A 120 0.43 54.89 -12.32
CA HIS A 120 -0.30 54.84 -13.59
C HIS A 120 0.57 55.45 -14.69
N HIS A 121 1.06 54.61 -15.62
CA HIS A 121 1.59 55.09 -16.89
C HIS A 121 0.47 54.99 -17.94
N ARG A 122 -0.06 56.16 -18.30
CA ARG A 122 -1.04 56.38 -19.37
C ARG A 122 -0.27 56.83 -20.62
N GLN A 123 -0.19 56.01 -21.67
CA GLN A 123 0.19 56.43 -23.03
C GLN A 123 -0.59 55.54 -24.00
N LYS A 124 -1.66 56.08 -24.60
CA LYS A 124 -1.72 56.78 -25.89
C LYS A 124 -1.83 55.78 -27.06
N SER A 125 -3.05 55.71 -27.55
CA SER A 125 -3.50 55.20 -28.83
C SER A 125 -2.65 55.75 -29.98
N ALA A 126 -2.26 54.86 -30.90
CA ALA A 126 -1.86 55.23 -32.25
C ALA A 126 -2.48 54.25 -33.24
N SER A 127 -3.08 54.86 -34.25
CA SER A 127 -3.90 54.35 -35.34
C SER A 127 -3.09 53.75 -36.49
N ARG A 128 -3.76 52.87 -37.25
CA ARG A 128 -3.58 52.53 -38.69
C ARG A 128 -2.25 51.86 -39.11
N ILE A 129 -2.35 50.79 -39.88
CA ILE A 129 -2.26 50.78 -41.37
C ILE A 129 -2.51 49.33 -41.85
N SER A 130 -3.26 49.23 -42.94
CA SER A 130 -3.55 48.05 -43.76
C SER A 130 -2.32 47.49 -44.48
N ASN A 131 -2.31 46.18 -44.71
CA ASN A 131 -2.29 45.56 -46.05
C ASN A 131 -2.76 44.11 -45.94
#